data_AF-A0A355VXG7-F1
#
_entry.id   AF-A0A355VXG7-F1
#
_cell.length_a   1.000
_cell.length_b   1.000
_cell.length_c   1.000
_cell.angle_alpha   90.00
_cell.angle_beta   90.00
_cell.angle_gamma   90.00
#
_symmetry.space_group_name_H-M   'P 1'
#
loop_
_entity.id
_entity.type
_entity.pdbx_description
1 polymer ?
#
loop_
_entity_poly.entity_id
_entity_poly.type
_entity_poly.pdbx_seq_one_letter_code
_entity_poly.pdbx_strand_id
1 'polypeptide(L)'
;MTTKSFHVKMGRARLSFRLEMSSSRDLDFCMGSALYSVDSKQIVTVEMSISYLKGVREGNLRGFGEIKKVGSKLCFAECKIFNKGSELVLKHFQFASVI
;
A
#
# COMPACT_ATOMS: atom_id res chain seq x y z
N MET A 1 -1.60 9.52 15.94
CA MET A 1 -3.01 9.26 15.57
C MET A 1 -3.00 9.09 14.06
N THR A 2 -2.96 7.84 13.57
CA THR A 2 -2.71 7.55 12.16
C THR A 2 -3.86 8.04 11.28
N THR A 3 -3.67 9.15 10.57
CA THR A 3 -4.69 9.67 9.64
C THR A 3 -4.60 8.91 8.31
N LYS A 4 -5.51 7.97 8.10
CA LYS A 4 -5.60 7.16 6.87
C LYS A 4 -6.60 7.84 5.91
N SER A 5 -6.09 8.47 4.87
CA SER A 5 -6.92 9.03 3.77
C SER A 5 -6.69 8.21 2.51
N PHE A 6 -7.76 7.67 1.92
CA PHE A 6 -7.70 6.90 0.68
C PHE A 6 -8.34 7.73 -0.44
N HIS A 7 -7.58 7.97 -1.51
CA HIS A 7 -8.12 8.55 -2.74
C HIS A 7 -7.99 7.52 -3.85
N VAL A 8 -9.11 7.04 -4.37
CA VAL A 8 -9.17 6.13 -5.52
C VAL A 8 -9.68 6.92 -6.72
N LYS A 9 -8.88 7.02 -7.79
CA LYS A 9 -9.29 7.62 -9.07
C LYS A 9 -9.61 6.50 -10.06
N MET A 10 -10.83 6.45 -10.59
CA MET A 10 -11.27 5.39 -11.52
C MET A 10 -10.40 5.32 -12.80
N GLY A 11 -10.10 4.10 -13.25
CA GLY A 11 -9.39 3.79 -14.51
C GLY A 11 -7.90 3.42 -14.36
N ARG A 12 -7.23 3.93 -13.32
CA ARG A 12 -5.92 3.49 -12.81
C ARG A 12 -5.89 3.80 -11.32
N ALA A 13 -6.07 2.78 -10.48
CA ALA A 13 -6.18 2.99 -9.04
C ALA A 13 -4.81 3.36 -8.44
N ARG A 14 -4.60 4.67 -8.29
CA ARG A 14 -3.45 5.24 -7.61
C ARG A 14 -3.89 5.60 -6.20
N LEU A 15 -3.21 5.03 -5.22
CA LEU A 15 -3.47 5.23 -3.80
C LEU A 15 -2.45 6.19 -3.25
N SER A 16 -2.92 7.17 -2.49
CA SER A 16 -2.05 8.06 -1.73
C SER A 16 -2.51 7.99 -0.29
N PHE A 17 -1.62 7.66 0.63
CA PHE A 17 -1.92 7.62 2.05
C PHE A 17 -0.75 8.16 2.86
N ARG A 18 -1.04 8.78 4.01
CA ARG A 18 -0.03 9.22 4.96
C ARG A 18 0.10 8.16 6.04
N LEU A 19 1.34 7.71 6.30
CA LEU A 19 1.62 6.80 7.39
C LEU A 19 2.37 7.54 8.50
N GLU A 20 1.79 7.51 9.70
CA GLU A 20 2.58 7.61 10.93
C GLU A 20 3.01 6.16 11.23
N MET A 21 4.14 5.73 10.67
CA MET A 21 4.52 4.31 10.74
C MET A 21 4.77 3.87 12.18
N SER A 22 4.05 2.82 12.60
CA SER A 22 4.31 2.09 13.84
C SER A 22 4.50 0.59 13.61
N SER A 23 4.08 0.01 12.47
CA SER A 23 4.39 -1.40 12.15
C SER A 23 4.23 -1.77 10.66
N SER A 24 4.79 -2.92 10.24
CA SER A 24 4.55 -3.52 8.92
C SER A 24 3.09 -3.94 8.68
N ARG A 25 2.30 -4.15 9.74
CA ARG A 25 0.87 -4.50 9.65
C ARG A 25 0.03 -3.36 9.08
N ASP A 26 0.42 -2.11 9.32
CA ASP A 26 -0.30 -0.95 8.79
C ASP A 26 -0.19 -0.86 7.26
N LEU A 27 0.93 -1.31 6.69
CA LEU A 27 1.14 -1.35 5.24
C LEU A 27 0.22 -2.36 4.56
N ASP A 28 0.19 -3.60 5.08
CA ASP A 28 -0.69 -4.66 4.57
C ASP A 28 -2.17 -4.26 4.68
N PHE A 29 -2.59 -3.67 5.81
CA PHE A 29 -3.95 -3.15 5.95
C PHE A 29 -4.29 -2.07 4.91
N CYS A 30 -3.40 -1.09 4.70
CA CYS A 30 -3.64 -0.01 3.75
C CYS A 30 -3.76 -0.53 2.32
N MET A 31 -2.91 -1.48 1.94
CA MET A 31 -2.88 -2.05 0.60
C MET A 31 -3.98 -3.08 0.36
N GLY A 32 -4.36 -3.86 1.38
CA GLY A 32 -5.57 -4.69 1.35
C GLY A 32 -6.85 -3.85 1.21
N SER A 33 -7.00 -2.80 2.03
CA SER A 33 -8.15 -1.88 1.93
C SER A 33 -8.25 -1.23 0.55
N ALA A 34 -7.10 -0.91 -0.03
CA ALA A 34 -7.01 -0.35 -1.36
C ALA A 34 -7.49 -1.30 -2.46
N LEU A 35 -7.02 -2.54 -2.43
CA LEU A 35 -7.42 -3.60 -3.36
C LEU A 35 -8.92 -3.89 -3.23
N TYR A 36 -9.43 -3.99 -2.00
CA TYR A 36 -10.86 -4.15 -1.72
C TYR A 36 -11.69 -3.02 -2.35
N SER A 37 -11.22 -1.77 -2.25
CA SER A 37 -11.96 -0.60 -2.75
C SER A 37 -12.13 -0.54 -4.27
N VAL A 38 -11.38 -1.35 -5.04
CA VAL A 38 -11.45 -1.31 -6.51
C VAL A 38 -12.49 -2.26 -7.11
N ASP A 39 -12.68 -3.45 -6.52
CA ASP A 39 -13.63 -4.44 -7.05
C ASP A 39 -14.70 -4.84 -6.00
N SER A 40 -14.60 -4.33 -4.76
CA SER A 40 -15.49 -4.65 -3.63
C SER A 40 -15.64 -6.14 -3.31
N LYS A 41 -14.77 -6.99 -3.87
CA LYS A 41 -14.72 -8.42 -3.59
C LYS A 41 -13.87 -8.68 -2.38
N GLN A 42 -14.19 -9.75 -1.65
CA GLN A 42 -13.34 -10.20 -0.57
C GLN A 42 -11.98 -10.59 -1.14
N ILE A 43 -10.94 -10.22 -0.42
CA ILE A 43 -9.57 -10.55 -0.79
C ILE A 43 -8.83 -11.09 0.43
N VAL A 44 -7.80 -11.90 0.18
CA VAL A 44 -6.84 -12.32 1.20
C VAL A 44 -5.43 -12.09 0.67
N THR A 45 -4.56 -11.51 1.49
CA THR A 45 -3.14 -11.41 1.17
C THR A 45 -2.55 -12.81 1.10
N VAL A 46 -2.00 -13.17 -0.05
CA VAL A 46 -1.32 -14.47 -0.26
C VAL A 46 0.19 -14.33 -0.16
N GLU A 47 0.73 -13.19 -0.57
CA GLU A 47 2.16 -12.91 -0.50
C GLU A 47 2.40 -11.42 -0.25
N MET A 48 3.37 -11.14 0.61
CA MET A 48 3.83 -9.80 0.90
C MET A 48 5.36 -9.76 0.89
N SER A 49 5.92 -8.76 0.21
CA SER A 49 7.35 -8.48 0.22
C SER A 49 7.61 -7.03 0.59
N ILE A 50 8.59 -6.80 1.47
CA ILE A 50 8.99 -5.48 1.92
C ILE A 50 10.50 -5.34 1.73
N SER A 51 10.91 -4.30 1.00
CA SER A 51 12.32 -3.93 0.83
C SER A 51 12.62 -2.65 1.59
N TYR A 52 13.42 -2.74 2.64
CA TYR A 52 13.92 -1.58 3.40
C TYR A 52 15.17 -1.04 2.72
N LEU A 53 15.09 0.17 2.16
CA LEU A 53 16.18 0.77 1.38
C LEU A 53 17.04 1.72 2.21
N LYS A 54 16.42 2.42 3.17
CA LYS A 54 17.09 3.36 4.07
C LYS A 54 16.47 3.28 5.46
N GLY A 55 17.31 3.43 6.48
CA GLY A 55 16.83 3.56 7.86
C GLY A 55 16.05 4.86 8.04
N VAL A 56 14.91 4.78 8.73
CA VAL A 56 14.12 5.95 9.13
C VAL A 56 14.21 6.05 10.64
N ARG A 57 14.77 7.14 11.16
CA ARG A 57 14.94 7.34 12.61
C ARG A 57 13.66 7.86 13.24
N GLU A 58 13.07 8.93 12.69
CA GLU A 58 11.80 9.52 13.14
C GLU A 58 11.14 10.29 11.99
N GLY A 59 9.80 10.47 12.05
CA GLY A 59 9.07 11.40 11.21
C GLY A 59 7.86 10.83 10.46
N ASN A 60 7.16 11.72 9.77
CA ASN A 60 6.02 11.38 8.94
C ASN A 60 6.47 10.71 7.64
N LEU A 61 5.87 9.57 7.31
CA LEU A 61 6.10 8.87 6.05
C LEU A 61 4.90 9.06 5.11
N ARG A 62 5.18 9.13 3.81
CA ARG A 62 4.18 9.26 2.76
C ARG A 62 4.22 8.03 1.88
N GLY A 63 3.10 7.34 1.79
CA GLY A 63 2.93 6.17 0.95
C GLY A 63 2.16 6.49 -0.32
N PHE A 64 2.67 5.99 -1.44
CA PHE A 64 2.00 6.02 -2.73
C PHE A 64 1.88 4.57 -3.22
N GLY A 65 0.65 4.07 -3.20
CA GLY A 65 0.28 2.77 -3.75
C GLY A 65 -0.19 2.87 -5.20
N GLU A 66 -0.01 1.80 -5.95
CA GLU A 66 -0.55 1.62 -7.28
C GLU A 66 -0.98 0.18 -7.44
N ILE A 67 -2.22 -0.02 -7.87
CA ILE A 67 -2.69 -1.35 -8.25
C ILE A 67 -2.21 -1.60 -9.67
N LYS A 68 -1.32 -2.57 -9.81
CA LYS A 68 -0.66 -2.91 -11.07
C LYS A 68 -1.49 -3.86 -11.92
N LYS A 69 -2.26 -4.75 -11.27
CA LYS A 69 -3.10 -5.73 -11.94
C LYS A 69 -4.32 -6.10 -11.08
N VAL A 70 -5.48 -6.15 -11.73
CA VAL A 70 -6.71 -6.74 -11.17
C VAL A 70 -7.14 -7.86 -12.12
N GLY A 71 -6.98 -9.10 -11.69
CA GLY A 71 -7.50 -10.28 -12.36
C GLY A 71 -8.73 -10.81 -11.64
N SER A 72 -9.42 -11.77 -12.26
CA SER A 72 -10.62 -12.39 -11.69
C SER A 72 -10.35 -13.18 -10.39
N LYS A 73 -9.10 -13.63 -10.18
CA LYS A 73 -8.68 -14.38 -8.98
C LYS A 73 -7.50 -13.77 -8.23
N LEU A 74 -6.69 -12.95 -8.90
CA LEU A 74 -5.44 -12.44 -8.34
C LEU A 74 -5.32 -10.95 -8.59
N CYS A 75 -4.94 -10.23 -7.55
CA CYS A 75 -4.63 -8.82 -7.60
C CYS A 75 -3.18 -8.59 -7.19
N PHE A 76 -2.56 -7.56 -7.78
CA PHE A 76 -1.20 -7.15 -7.46
C PHE A 76 -1.12 -5.64 -7.28
N ALA A 77 -0.52 -5.23 -6.17
CA ALA A 77 -0.31 -3.82 -5.85
C ALA A 77 1.13 -3.58 -5.35
N GLU A 78 1.65 -2.41 -5.68
CA GLU A 78 2.95 -1.91 -5.22
C GLU A 78 2.74 -0.63 -4.42
N CYS A 79 3.48 -0.47 -3.33
CA CYS A 79 3.57 0.77 -2.58
C CYS A 79 5.01 1.25 -2.45
N LYS A 80 5.19 2.55 -2.62
CA LYS A 80 6.45 3.26 -2.38
C LYS A 80 6.28 4.21 -1.20
N ILE A 81 7.16 4.09 -0.21
CA ILE A 81 7.14 4.92 0.99
C ILE A 81 8.32 5.88 0.96
N PHE A 82 8.03 7.15 1.21
CA PHE A 82 8.98 8.25 1.18
C PHE A 82 9.06 8.94 2.53
N ASN A 83 10.27 9.41 2.88
CA ASN A 83 10.48 10.27 4.05
C ASN A 83 10.08 11.73 3.77
N LYS A 84 10.23 12.60 4.78
CA LYS A 84 9.94 14.05 4.65
C LYS A 84 10.77 14.72 3.56
N GLY A 85 11.99 14.24 3.30
CA GLY A 85 12.87 14.70 2.23
C GLY A 85 12.49 14.18 0.84
N SER A 86 11.36 13.48 0.70
CA SER A 86 10.92 12.83 -0.55
C SER A 86 11.88 11.76 -1.06
N GLU A 87 12.74 11.22 -0.20
CA GLU A 87 13.58 10.09 -0.54
C GLU A 87 12.79 8.80 -0.35
N LEU A 88 12.95 7.87 -1.30
CA LEU A 88 12.38 6.54 -1.18
C LEU A 88 13.12 5.76 -0.09
N VAL A 89 12.37 5.27 0.91
CA VAL A 89 12.94 4.56 2.07
C VAL A 89 12.47 3.10 2.14
N LEU A 90 11.30 2.78 1.60
CA LEU A 90 10.74 1.44 1.61
C LEU A 90 9.91 1.18 0.34
N LYS A 91 9.99 -0.05 -0.17
CA LYS A 91 9.07 -0.60 -1.17
C LYS A 91 8.29 -1.74 -0.55
N HIS A 92 7.01 -1.83 -0.87
CA HIS A 92 6.15 -2.91 -0.43
C HIS A 92 5.35 -3.44 -1.61
N PHE A 93 5.29 -4.75 -1.74
CA PHE A 93 4.57 -5.46 -2.78
C PHE A 93 3.58 -6.40 -2.13
N GLN A 94 2.37 -6.44 -2.68
CA GLN A 94 1.31 -7.30 -2.19
C GLN A 94 0.62 -8.03 -3.33
N PHE A 95 0.52 -9.34 -3.18
CA PHE A 95 -0.35 -10.20 -3.95
C PHE A 95 -1.53 -10.62 -3.08
N ALA A 96 -2.74 -10.49 -3.63
CA ALA A 96 -3.95 -10.91 -2.96
C ALA A 96 -4.78 -11.83 -3.87
N SER A 97 -5.37 -12.86 -3.27
CA SER A 97 -6.39 -13.67 -3.94
C SER A 97 -7.76 -13.05 -3.71
N VAL A 98 -8.58 -13.01 -4.74
CA VAL A 98 -10.02 -12.71 -4.63
C VAL A 98 -10.73 -13.98 -4.15
N ILE A 99 -11.67 -13.82 -3.20
CA ILE A 99 -12.51 -14.88 -2.63
C ILE A 99 -13.97 -14.62 -2.99
#